data_AF-A0A968UTL0-F1
#
_entry.id   AF-A0A968UTL0-F1
#
_cell.length_a   1.000
_cell.length_b   1.000
_cell.length_c   1.000
_cell.angle_alpha   90.00
_cell.angle_beta   90.00
_cell.angle_gamma   90.00
#
_symmetry.space_group_name_H-M   'P 1'
#
loop_
_entity.id
_entity.type
_entity.pdbx_description
1 polymer ?
#
loop_
_entity_poly.entity_id
_entity_poly.type
_entity_poly.pdbx_seq_one_letter_code
_entity_poly.pdbx_strand_id
1 'polypeptide(L)' 'MTDYNFKVSGASGEIKFLSTGDRNSNVVLLQIASDPQSAAGYDFVPLQRAN' A
#
# COMPACT_ATOMS: atom_id res chain seq x y z
N MET A 1 23.85 8.36 -11.26
CA MET A 1 22.65 7.53 -11.47
C MET A 1 21.64 8.42 -12.18
N THR A 2 21.44 8.23 -13.49
CA THR A 2 20.72 9.17 -14.39
C THR A 2 19.45 8.57 -14.99
N ASP A 3 18.98 7.43 -14.49
CA ASP A 3 17.73 6.84 -14.92
C ASP A 3 16.57 7.39 -14.07
N TYR A 4 15.90 8.41 -14.60
CA TYR A 4 14.70 9.01 -14.00
C TYR A 4 13.44 8.15 -14.19
N ASN A 5 13.53 7.01 -14.89
CA ASN A 5 12.41 6.14 -15.22
C ASN A 5 12.48 4.78 -14.50
N PHE A 6 13.22 4.69 -13.40
CA PHE A 6 13.24 3.48 -12.57
C PHE A 6 11.83 3.04 -12.18
N LYS A 7 11.51 1.78 -12.48
CA LYS A 7 10.25 1.12 -12.09
C LYS A 7 10.51 -0.34 -11.76
N VAL A 8 9.91 -0.83 -10.69
CA VAL A 8 9.95 -2.24 -10.29
C VAL A 8 8.67 -2.63 -9.57
N SER A 9 8.25 -3.89 -9.68
CA SER A 9 7.09 -4.41 -8.93
C SER A 9 7.44 -4.66 -7.46
N GLY A 10 6.59 -4.19 -6.55
CA GLY A 10 6.66 -4.45 -5.12
C GLY A 10 5.35 -5.03 -4.56
N ALA A 11 5.32 -5.28 -3.25
CA ALA A 11 4.18 -5.90 -2.57
C ALA A 11 2.86 -5.12 -2.68
N SER A 12 2.93 -3.80 -2.86
CA SER A 12 1.78 -2.90 -3.01
C SER A 12 1.61 -2.33 -4.42
N GLY A 13 2.27 -2.93 -5.42
CA GLY A 13 2.26 -2.49 -6.81
C GLY A 13 3.58 -1.88 -7.27
N GLU A 14 3.53 -1.08 -8.34
CA GLU A 14 4.72 -0.47 -8.96
C GLU A 14 5.40 0.54 -8.01
N ILE A 15 6.70 0.34 -7.79
CA ILE A 15 7.57 1.27 -7.07
C ILE A 15 8.13 2.27 -8.08
N LYS A 16 7.85 3.55 -7.84
CA LYS A 16 8.33 4.70 -8.60
C LYS A 16 8.56 5.89 -7.66
N PHE A 17 9.37 6.84 -8.10
CA PHE A 17 9.77 8.00 -7.29
C PHE A 17 9.44 9.32 -8.01
N LEU A 18 9.14 10.37 -7.24
CA LEU A 18 9.10 11.75 -7.71
C LEU A 18 10.53 12.27 -7.92
N SER A 19 10.68 13.37 -8.66
CA SER A 19 11.96 14.05 -8.83
C SER A 19 12.57 14.57 -7.53
N THR A 20 11.74 14.76 -6.48
CA THR A 20 12.17 15.09 -5.12
C THR A 20 12.78 13.90 -4.37
N GLY A 21 12.60 12.68 -4.86
CA GLY A 21 13.02 11.43 -4.21
C GLY A 21 11.92 10.73 -3.41
N ASP A 22 10.74 11.33 -3.25
CA ASP A 22 9.61 10.70 -2.55
C ASP A 22 9.00 9.55 -3.35
N ARG A 23 8.42 8.56 -2.67
CA ARG A 23 7.65 7.50 -3.36
C ARG A 23 6.35 8.06 -3.93
N ASN A 24 6.12 7.81 -5.22
CA ASN A 24 4.85 8.09 -5.87
C ASN A 24 4.04 6.79 -5.94
N SER A 25 3.38 6.41 -4.85
CA SER A 25 2.67 5.14 -4.73
C SER A 25 1.20 5.33 -4.35
N ASN A 26 0.39 4.31 -4.61
CA ASN A 26 -0.96 4.23 -4.08
C ASN A 26 -0.92 4.05 -2.56
N VAL A 27 -1.93 4.58 -1.86
CA VAL A 27 -2.14 4.38 -0.42
C VAL A 27 -3.43 3.60 -0.23
N VAL A 28 -3.42 2.62 0.68
CA VAL A 28 -4.61 1.85 1.06
C VAL A 28 -4.99 2.25 2.48
N LEU A 29 -6.21 2.73 2.66
CA LEU A 29 -6.76 2.96 3.99
C LEU A 29 -7.29 1.63 4.53
N LEU A 30 -6.84 1.26 5.73
CA LEU A 30 -7.20 0.00 6.38
C LEU A 30 -8.00 0.28 7.66
N GLN A 31 -8.88 -0.65 8.00
CA GLN A 31 -9.64 -0.69 9.24
C GLN A 31 -9.30 -1.97 10.01
N ILE A 32 -9.20 -1.87 11.33
CA ILE A 32 -9.10 -3.05 12.19
C ILE A 32 -10.51 -3.64 12.32
N ALA A 33 -10.68 -4.90 11.91
CA ALA A 33 -11.92 -5.64 12.05
C ALA A 33 -11.68 -6.91 12.88
N SER A 34 -12.68 -7.33 13.64
CA SER A 34 -12.64 -8.61 14.34
C SER A 34 -12.61 -9.75 13.33
N ASP A 35 -11.67 -10.68 13.48
CA ASP A 35 -11.57 -11.88 12.66
C ASP A 35 -11.24 -13.10 13.53
N PRO A 36 -12.20 -14.02 13.74
CA PRO A 36 -11.98 -15.26 14.49
C PRO A 36 -10.94 -16.20 13.86
N GLN A 37 -10.61 -16.03 12.58
CA GLN A 37 -9.60 -16.84 11.88
C GLN A 37 -8.18 -16.28 12.06
N SER A 38 -8.06 -15.02 12.46
CA SER A 38 -6.78 -14.40 12.80
C SER A 38 -6.28 -14.90 14.16
N ALA A 39 -4.98 -15.21 14.24
CA ALA A 39 -4.33 -15.61 15.51
C ALA A 39 -4.42 -14.53 16.60
N ALA A 40 -4.57 -13.25 16.20
CA ALA A 40 -4.74 -12.13 17.12
C ALA A 40 -6.21 -11.81 17.44
N GLY A 41 -7.17 -12.49 16.81
CA GLY A 41 -8.61 -12.20 16.91
C GLY A 41 -9.07 -10.97 16.11
N TYR A 42 -8.15 -10.29 15.41
CA TYR A 42 -8.41 -9.12 14.57
C TYR A 42 -7.53 -9.16 13.32
N ASP A 43 -7.98 -8.50 12.26
CA ASP A 43 -7.24 -8.31 11.01
C ASP A 43 -7.39 -6.89 10.44
N PHE A 44 -6.51 -6.52 9.51
CA PHE A 44 -6.56 -5.27 8.76
C PHE A 44 -7.30 -5.46 7.44
N VAL A 45 -8.49 -4.89 7.32
CA VAL A 45 -9.30 -4.96 6.09
C VAL A 45 -9.29 -3.62 5.34
N PRO A 46 -9.33 -3.60 4.00
CA PRO A 46 -9.50 -2.37 3.24
C PRO A 46 -10.76 -1.62 3.66
N LEU A 47 -10.61 -0.35 4.05
CA LEU A 47 -11.75 0.51 4.33
C LEU A 47 -12.36 0.93 2.97
N GLN A 48 -13.44 0.25 2.57
CA GLN A 48 -14.21 0.69 1.42
C GLN A 48 -14.87 2.02 1.75
N ARG A 49 -14.70 3.02 0.88
CA ARG A 49 -15.52 4.23 0.95
C ARG A 49 -16.97 3.82 0.69
N ALA A 50 -17.88 4.19 1.59
CA ALA A 50 -19.30 4.14 1.30
C ALA A 50 -19.55 5.03 0.07
N ASN A 51 -20.24 4.47 -0.92
CA ASN A 51 -20.70 5.21 -2.11
C ASN A 51 -21.70 6.29 -1.71
#